data_AF-A0A662DGL1-F1
#
_entry.id   AF-A0A662DGL1-F1
#
_cell.length_a   1.000
_cell.length_b   1.000
_cell.length_c   1.000
_cell.angle_alpha   90.00
_cell.angle_beta   90.00
_cell.angle_gamma   90.00
#
_symmetry.space_group_name_H-M   'P 1'
#
loop_
_entity.id
_entity.type
_entity.pdbx_description
1 polymer ?
#
loop_
_entity_poly.entity_id
_entity_poly.type
_entity_poly.pdbx_seq_one_letter_code
_entity_poly.pdbx_strand_id
1 'polypeptide(L)' 'MSDVFTVAVLVAVGASAIRLAVPLLLASLGETFGQRSGVLNLGVDGIMLLGAFAGYYAVLKTGN' A
#
# COMPACT_ATOMS: atom_id res chain seq x y z
N MET A 1 -15.74 22.17 -3.91
CA MET A 1 -15.83 20.78 -4.43
C MET A 1 -15.11 20.60 -5.77
N SER A 2 -14.86 21.67 -6.53
CA SER A 2 -14.00 21.65 -7.73
C SER A 2 -12.53 21.35 -7.44
N ASP A 3 -12.03 21.69 -6.24
CA ASP A 3 -10.60 21.62 -5.92
C ASP A 3 -10.05 20.19 -5.79
N VAL A 4 -10.91 19.21 -5.50
CA VAL A 4 -10.54 17.79 -5.42
C VAL A 4 -10.43 17.12 -6.80
N PHE A 5 -11.12 17.66 -7.82
CA PHE A 5 -11.10 17.11 -9.18
C PHE A 5 -10.15 17.86 -10.12
N THR A 6 -9.11 18.47 -9.54
CA THR A 6 -8.05 19.09 -10.34
C THR A 6 -7.20 18.03 -11.04
N VAL A 7 -6.64 18.38 -12.20
CA VAL A 7 -5.76 17.50 -12.97
C VAL A 7 -4.59 16.98 -12.13
N ALA A 8 -4.04 17.84 -11.27
CA ALA A 8 -2.94 17.47 -10.37
C ALA A 8 -3.32 16.35 -9.39
N VAL A 9 -4.50 16.44 -8.76
CA VAL A 9 -4.99 15.42 -7.81
C VAL A 9 -5.25 14.10 -8.56
N LEU A 10 -5.90 14.16 -9.72
CA LEU A 10 -6.19 12.97 -10.52
C LEU A 10 -4.91 12.24 -10.97
N VAL A 11 -3.90 12.97 -11.40
CA VAL A 11 -2.59 12.41 -11.78
C VAL A 11 -1.89 11.81 -10.57
N ALA A 12 -1.86 12.50 -9.44
CA ALA A 12 -1.21 12.01 -8.21
C ALA A 12 -1.87 10.72 -7.69
N VAL A 13 -3.21 10.67 -7.70
CA VAL A 13 -3.97 9.48 -7.28
C VAL A 13 -3.75 8.33 -8.26
N GLY A 14 -3.83 8.57 -9.58
CA GLY A 14 -3.60 7.55 -10.59
C GLY A 14 -2.18 6.96 -10.53
N ALA A 15 -1.16 7.82 -10.38
CA ALA A 15 0.22 7.40 -10.23
C ALA A 15 0.43 6.55 -8.95
N SER A 16 -0.18 6.97 -7.84
CA SER A 16 -0.13 6.24 -6.57
C SER A 16 -0.84 4.90 -6.66
N ALA A 17 -2.00 4.85 -7.31
CA ALA A 17 -2.76 3.62 -7.52
C ALA A 17 -1.95 2.57 -8.28
N ILE A 18 -1.25 2.96 -9.35
CA ILE A 18 -0.39 2.04 -10.11
C ILE A 18 0.76 1.52 -9.25
N ARG A 19 1.44 2.41 -8.51
CA ARG A 19 2.58 2.03 -7.66
C ARG A 19 2.16 1.10 -6.51
N LEU A 20 0.97 1.29 -5.95
CA LEU A 20 0.45 0.50 -4.83
C LEU A 20 -0.33 -0.74 -5.27
N ALA A 21 -0.68 -0.89 -6.55
CA ALA A 21 -1.50 -1.99 -7.04
C ALA A 21 -0.92 -3.36 -6.71
N VAL A 22 0.37 -3.59 -6.99
CA VAL A 22 1.03 -4.89 -6.75
C VAL A 22 1.04 -5.27 -5.25
N PRO A 23 1.56 -4.44 -4.33
CA PRO A 23 1.57 -4.82 -2.91
C PRO A 23 0.15 -4.95 -2.33
N LEU A 24 -0.81 -4.14 -2.77
CA LEU A 24 -2.21 -4.28 -2.36
C LEU A 24 -2.82 -5.60 -2.84
N LEU A 25 -2.58 -5.99 -4.09
CA LEU A 25 -3.07 -7.28 -4.62
C LEU A 25 -2.50 -8.47 -3.83
N LEU A 26 -1.21 -8.43 -3.48
CA LEU A 26 -0.60 -9.48 -2.65
C LEU A 26 -1.20 -9.52 -1.25
N ALA A 27 -1.41 -8.36 -0.63
CA ALA A 27 -2.05 -8.26 0.68
C ALA A 27 -3.50 -8.80 0.64
N SER A 28 -4.30 -8.39 -0.35
CA SER A 28 -5.68 -8.85 -0.53
C SER A 28 -5.77 -10.35 -0.80
N LEU A 29 -4.84 -10.91 -1.57
CA LEU A 29 -4.77 -12.35 -1.81
C LEU A 29 -4.52 -13.12 -0.50
N GLY A 30 -3.55 -12.68 0.30
CA GLY A 30 -3.26 -13.27 1.61
C GLY A 30 -4.45 -13.18 2.57
N GLU A 31 -5.09 -12.02 2.64
CA GLU A 31 -6.31 -11.81 3.43
C GLU A 31 -7.46 -12.70 2.98
N THR A 32 -7.62 -12.93 1.66
CA THR A 32 -8.65 -13.84 1.14
C THR A 32 -8.45 -15.26 1.69
N PHE A 33 -7.21 -15.75 1.74
CA PHE A 33 -6.90 -17.04 2.35
C PHE A 33 -7.11 -17.05 3.87
N GLY A 34 -6.70 -15.99 4.57
CA GLY A 34 -6.90 -15.83 6.02
C GLY A 34 -8.39 -15.86 6.39
N GLN A 35 -9.20 -15.10 5.68
CA GLN A 35 -10.65 -15.07 5.87
C GLN A 35 -11.28 -16.45 5.63
N ARG A 36 -10.78 -17.21 4.64
CA ARG A 36 -11.23 -18.58 4.38
C ARG A 36 -10.79 -19.59 5.45
N SER A 37 -9.67 -19.36 6.13
CA SER A 37 -9.21 -20.20 7.25
C SER A 37 -9.79 -19.80 8.61
N GLY A 38 -10.61 -18.75 8.65
CA GLY A 38 -11.19 -18.21 9.89
C GLY A 38 -10.24 -17.29 10.67
N VAL A 39 -9.13 -16.86 10.06
CA VAL A 39 -8.14 -15.97 10.67
C VAL A 39 -8.12 -14.63 9.91
N LEU A 40 -8.77 -13.62 10.49
CA LEU A 40 -8.83 -12.27 9.92
C LEU A 40 -7.64 -11.42 10.38
N ASN A 41 -6.89 -10.82 9.46
CA ASN A 41 -5.77 -9.93 9.79
C ASN A 41 -6.20 -8.45 9.79
N LEU A 42 -6.72 -7.99 10.93
CA LEU A 42 -7.06 -6.58 11.14
C LEU A 42 -5.84 -5.63 11.14
N GLY A 43 -4.62 -6.18 11.22
CA GLY A 43 -3.36 -5.43 11.25
C GLY A 43 -2.65 -5.32 9.91
N VAL A 44 -3.25 -5.77 8.80
CA VAL A 44 -2.58 -5.84 7.49
C VAL A 44 -2.06 -4.48 7.01
N ASP A 45 -2.81 -3.40 7.23
CA ASP A 45 -2.37 -2.03 6.92
C ASP A 45 -1.10 -1.65 7.70
N GLY A 46 -1.02 -2.05 8.97
CA GLY A 46 0.17 -1.81 9.80
C GLY A 46 1.39 -2.58 9.31
N ILE A 47 1.20 -3.82 8.86
CA ILE A 47 2.26 -4.65 8.27
C ILE A 47 2.79 -3.99 6.98
N MET A 48 1.89 -3.49 6.13
CA MET A 48 2.26 -2.77 4.91
C MET A 48 3.04 -1.48 5.21
N LEU A 49 2.60 -0.70 6.20
CA LEU A 49 3.28 0.52 6.64
C LEU A 49 4.67 0.22 7.21
N LEU A 50 4.81 -0.84 8.01
CA LEU A 50 6.10 -1.27 8.54
C LEU A 50 7.07 -1.68 7.42
N GLY A 51 6.58 -2.40 6.40
CA GLY A 51 7.36 -2.75 5.22
C GLY A 51 7.82 -1.53 4.42
N ALA A 52 6.93 -0.55 4.23
CA ALA A 52 7.27 0.71 3.57
C ALA A 52 8.35 1.49 4.36
N PHE A 53 8.19 1.57 5.69
CA PHE A 53 9.18 2.18 6.58
C PHE A 53 10.53 1.46 6.50
N ALA A 54 10.54 0.13 6.56
CA ALA A 54 11.77 -0.66 6.49
C ALA A 54 12.51 -0.47 5.16
N GLY A 55 11.79 -0.44 4.04
CA GLY A 55 12.37 -0.16 2.72
C GLY A 55 13.01 1.23 2.64
N TYR A 56 12.30 2.25 3.12
CA TYR A 56 12.86 3.60 3.21
C TYR A 56 14.07 3.67 4.15
N TYR A 57 14.01 3.02 5.31
CA TYR A 57 15.10 2.99 6.27
C TYR A 57 16.35 2.29 5.70
N ALA A 58 16.16 1.22 4.92
CA ALA A 58 17.25 0.53 4.24
C ALA A 58 17.95 1.44 3.21
N VAL A 59 17.18 2.15 2.38
CA VAL A 59 17.70 3.19 1.46
C VAL A 59 18.46 4.26 2.24
N LEU A 60 17.87 4.79 3.31
CA LEU A 60 18.48 5.82 4.15
C LEU A 60 19.81 5.38 4.77
N LYS A 61 19.94 4.11 5.17
CA LYS A 61 21.16 3.57 5.79
C LYS A 61 22.21 3.12 4.79
N THR A 62 21.80 2.61 3.64
CA THR A 62 22.73 2.05 2.65
C THR A 62 23.15 3.05 1.58
N GLY A 63 22.41 4.15 1.39
CA GLY A 63 22.68 5.17 0.39
C GLY A 63 22.38 4.75 -1.05
N ASN A 64 21.67 3.62 -1.25
CA ASN A 64 21.11 3.19 -2.53
C ASN A 64 19.70 3.74 -2.69
#